data_AF-A0A1W9SUT6-F1
#
_entry.id   AF-A0A1W9SUT6-F1
#
_cell.length_a   1.000
_cell.length_b   1.000
_cell.length_c   1.000
_cell.angle_alpha   90.00
_cell.angle_beta   90.00
_cell.angle_gamma   90.00
#
_symmetry.space_group_name_H-M   'P 1'
#
loop_
_entity.id
_entity.type
_entity.pdbx_description
1 polymer ?
#
loop_
_entity_poly.entity_id
_entity_poly.type
_entity_poly.pdbx_seq_one_letter_code
_entity_poly.pdbx_strand_id
1 'polypeptide(L)'
;MTVLFAYLFLALFVSFLCSITESVLLSVQPSFLMSQDKKERGWAKSFLELKTNIDRPLSAILSLNTVAHTIGAAGVGVQAVKVFGAASFGIVSVILTVLILVITEIIPKTIGASYWRNLSMISYFIIKGMIFLTYPLVTMSVIITRMISKNNND
;
A
#
# COMPACT_ATOMS: atom_id res chain seq x y z
N MET A 1 -6.33 25.89 -6.70
CA MET A 1 -4.98 25.29 -6.63
C MET A 1 -4.80 24.44 -5.36
N THR A 2 -5.16 24.93 -4.16
CA THR A 2 -5.02 24.18 -2.89
C THR A 2 -5.63 22.78 -2.90
N VAL A 3 -6.86 22.63 -3.43
CA VAL A 3 -7.55 21.33 -3.50
C VAL A 3 -6.84 20.33 -4.43
N LEU A 4 -6.20 20.81 -5.51
CA LEU A 4 -5.41 19.98 -6.43
C LEU A 4 -4.23 19.35 -5.69
N PHE A 5 -3.46 20.20 -5.00
CA PHE A 5 -2.29 19.77 -4.25
C PHE A 5 -2.67 18.89 -3.06
N ALA A 6 -3.83 19.12 -2.42
CA ALA A 6 -4.33 18.26 -1.36
C ALA A 6 -4.63 16.84 -1.88
N TYR A 7 -5.38 16.70 -2.98
CA TYR A 7 -5.64 15.38 -3.59
C TYR A 7 -4.36 14.70 -4.06
N LEU A 8 -3.47 15.45 -4.72
CA LEU A 8 -2.18 14.94 -5.19
C LEU A 8 -1.33 14.44 -4.02
N PHE A 9 -1.16 15.26 -2.99
CA PHE A 9 -0.35 14.91 -1.83
C PHE A 9 -0.92 13.70 -1.09
N LEU A 10 -2.23 13.67 -0.85
CA LEU A 10 -2.88 12.54 -0.17
C LEU A 10 -2.69 11.24 -0.95
N ALA A 11 -2.92 11.28 -2.27
CA ALA A 11 -2.74 10.12 -3.14
C ALA A 11 -1.30 9.60 -3.11
N LEU A 12 -0.33 10.49 -3.35
CA LEU A 12 1.08 10.13 -3.38
C LEU A 12 1.56 9.61 -2.02
N PHE A 13 1.15 10.25 -0.93
CA PHE A 13 1.58 9.88 0.42
C PHE A 13 1.04 8.51 0.84
N VAL A 14 -0.26 8.25 0.62
CA VAL A 14 -0.86 6.96 0.96
C VAL A 14 -0.25 5.84 0.11
N SER A 15 -0.11 6.02 -1.20
CA SER A 15 0.53 5.03 -2.08
C SER A 15 2.00 4.78 -1.71
N PHE A 16 2.74 5.84 -1.38
CA PHE A 16 4.13 5.74 -0.91
C PHE A 16 4.25 4.87 0.35
N LEU A 17 3.37 5.09 1.34
CA LEU A 17 3.34 4.26 2.55
C LEU A 17 2.99 2.80 2.23
N CYS A 18 2.01 2.57 1.34
CA CYS A 18 1.65 1.21 0.91
C CYS A 18 2.86 0.50 0.30
N SER A 19 3.53 1.11 -0.68
CA SER A 19 4.70 0.54 -1.34
C SER A 19 5.88 0.26 -0.41
N ILE A 20 6.17 1.15 0.54
CA ILE A 20 7.20 0.88 1.57
C ILE A 20 6.82 -0.34 2.39
N THR A 21 5.60 -0.37 2.92
CA THR A 21 5.18 -1.47 3.79
C THR A 21 5.10 -2.80 3.05
N GLU A 22 4.68 -2.80 1.79
CA GLU A 22 4.71 -3.95 0.89
C GLU A 22 6.13 -4.52 0.79
N SER A 23 7.11 -3.68 0.43
CA SER A 23 8.48 -4.13 0.28
C SER A 23 9.11 -4.56 1.61
N VAL A 24 8.83 -3.86 2.71
CA VAL A 24 9.32 -4.29 4.04
C VAL A 24 8.71 -5.65 4.44
N LEU A 25 7.40 -5.84 4.22
CA LEU A 25 6.71 -7.09 4.48
C LEU A 25 7.30 -8.23 3.65
N LEU A 26 7.64 -7.99 2.38
CA LEU A 26 8.24 -9.00 1.50
C LEU A 26 9.71 -9.27 1.83
N SER A 27 10.49 -8.25 2.19
CA SER A 27 11.93 -8.36 2.43
C SER A 27 12.32 -8.82 3.83
N VAL A 28 11.48 -8.62 4.85
CA VAL A 28 11.81 -9.03 6.23
C VAL A 28 11.95 -10.55 6.34
N GLN A 29 13.04 -11.01 6.96
CA GLN A 29 13.33 -12.42 7.18
C GLN A 29 12.74 -12.90 8.52
N PRO A 30 12.15 -14.12 8.56
CA PRO A 30 11.63 -14.71 9.81
C PRO A 30 12.67 -14.79 10.93
N SER A 31 13.93 -15.11 10.60
CA SER A 31 15.03 -15.20 11.58
C SER A 31 15.31 -13.88 12.29
N PHE A 32 15.18 -12.75 11.59
CA PHE A 32 15.29 -11.43 12.21
C PHE A 32 14.15 -11.18 13.18
N LEU A 33 12.90 -11.50 12.80
CA LEU A 33 11.74 -11.32 13.68
C LEU A 33 11.84 -12.19 14.95
N MET A 34 12.25 -13.44 14.80
CA MET A 34 12.51 -14.32 15.95
C MET A 34 13.60 -13.78 16.88
N SER A 35 14.65 -13.15 16.32
CA SER A 35 15.71 -12.51 17.11
C SER A 35 15.24 -11.28 17.89
N GLN A 36 14.24 -10.56 17.37
CA GLN A 36 13.64 -9.40 18.04
C GLN A 36 12.61 -9.82 19.08
N ASP A 37 11.90 -10.91 18.86
CA ASP A 37 10.95 -11.48 19.82
C ASP A 37 11.67 -11.95 21.10
N LYS A 38 12.86 -12.57 20.95
CA LYS A 38 13.74 -12.90 22.09
C LYS A 38 14.19 -11.69 22.90
N LYS A 39 14.07 -10.47 22.37
CA LYS A 39 14.33 -9.20 23.09
C LYS A 39 13.04 -8.61 23.69
N GLU A 40 12.02 -9.43 23.90
CA GLU A 40 10.70 -9.09 24.46
C GLU A 40 9.96 -7.98 23.68
N ARG A 41 10.22 -7.88 22.37
CA ARG A 41 9.52 -6.93 21.51
C ARG A 41 8.22 -7.55 21.00
N GLY A 42 7.11 -7.29 21.69
CA GLY A 42 5.80 -7.86 21.36
C GLY A 42 5.29 -7.66 19.92
N TRP A 43 5.78 -6.64 19.20
CA TRP A 43 5.45 -6.45 17.77
C TRP A 43 6.06 -7.52 16.86
N ALA A 44 7.21 -8.10 17.22
CA ALA A 44 7.96 -9.00 16.37
C ALA A 44 7.26 -10.35 16.17
N LYS A 45 6.66 -10.90 17.25
CA LYS A 45 5.82 -12.10 17.18
C LYS A 45 4.61 -11.89 16.28
N SER A 46 3.87 -10.81 16.48
CA SER A 46 2.70 -10.51 15.64
C SER A 46 3.09 -10.22 14.19
N PHE A 47 4.23 -9.57 13.94
CA PHE A 47 4.71 -9.38 12.57
C PHE A 47 5.14 -10.71 11.93
N LEU A 48 5.69 -11.65 12.71
CA LEU A 48 5.95 -12.99 12.21
C LEU A 48 4.66 -13.70 11.79
N GLU A 49 3.58 -13.60 12.57
CA GLU A 49 2.27 -14.15 12.20
C GLU A 49 1.70 -13.54 10.91
N LEU A 50 1.85 -12.22 10.73
CA LEU A 50 1.49 -11.51 9.49
C LEU A 50 2.34 -11.98 8.30
N LYS A 51 3.64 -12.24 8.51
CA LYS A 51 4.55 -12.74 7.47
C LYS A 51 4.21 -14.19 7.09
N THR A 52 3.85 -15.02 8.06
CA THR A 52 3.44 -16.41 7.82
C THR A 52 2.12 -16.47 7.05
N ASN A 53 1.17 -15.59 7.35
CA ASN A 53 -0.11 -15.48 6.64
C ASN A 53 -0.12 -14.26 5.72
N ILE A 54 0.81 -14.20 4.77
CA ILE A 54 1.11 -12.99 4.00
C ILE A 54 -0.05 -12.48 3.14
N ASP A 55 -0.96 -13.36 2.73
CA ASP A 55 -2.06 -13.02 1.81
C ASP A 55 -2.96 -11.90 2.37
N ARG A 56 -3.25 -11.95 3.67
CA ARG A 56 -4.12 -10.96 4.33
C ARG A 56 -3.51 -9.56 4.39
N PRO A 57 -2.31 -9.35 4.98
CA PRO A 57 -1.66 -8.04 4.97
C PRO A 57 -1.33 -7.58 3.55
N LEU A 58 -0.87 -8.47 2.67
CA LEU A 58 -0.52 -8.10 1.30
C LEU A 58 -1.75 -7.62 0.51
N SER A 59 -2.88 -8.35 0.60
CA SER A 59 -4.14 -7.94 -0.04
C SER A 59 -4.64 -6.59 0.49
N ALA A 60 -4.53 -6.34 1.80
CA ALA A 60 -4.90 -5.06 2.40
C ALA A 60 -4.05 -3.90 1.84
N ILE A 61 -2.72 -4.09 1.79
CA ILE A 61 -1.78 -3.09 1.26
C ILE A 61 -2.04 -2.81 -0.22
N LEU A 62 -2.17 -3.86 -1.04
CA LEU A 62 -2.40 -3.72 -2.48
C LEU A 62 -3.73 -3.02 -2.76
N SER A 63 -4.79 -3.43 -2.06
CA SER A 63 -6.12 -2.83 -2.21
C SER A 63 -6.11 -1.34 -1.86
N LEU A 64 -5.47 -0.97 -0.75
CA LEU A 64 -5.36 0.42 -0.36
C LEU A 64 -4.53 1.22 -1.37
N ASN A 65 -3.46 0.63 -1.89
CA ASN A 65 -2.64 1.27 -2.92
C ASN A 65 -3.46 1.55 -4.19
N THR A 66 -4.20 0.55 -4.69
CA THR A 66 -5.07 0.71 -5.86
C THR A 66 -6.12 1.80 -5.62
N VAL A 67 -6.77 1.82 -4.46
CA VAL A 67 -7.75 2.85 -4.11
C VAL A 67 -7.10 4.25 -4.09
N ALA A 68 -5.92 4.38 -3.48
CA ALA A 68 -5.18 5.64 -3.44
C ALA A 68 -4.79 6.12 -4.85
N HIS A 69 -4.30 5.22 -5.72
CA HIS A 69 -3.99 5.54 -7.11
C HIS A 69 -5.22 5.97 -7.90
N THR A 70 -6.31 5.20 -7.84
CA THR A 70 -7.51 5.45 -8.64
C THR A 70 -8.23 6.70 -8.19
N ILE A 71 -8.54 6.83 -6.90
CA ILE A 71 -9.26 8.01 -6.37
C ILE A 71 -8.37 9.25 -6.46
N GLY A 72 -7.08 9.09 -6.17
CA GLY A 72 -6.09 10.16 -6.27
C GLY A 72 -5.94 10.71 -7.68
N ALA A 73 -5.68 9.84 -8.65
CA ALA A 73 -5.54 10.23 -10.05
C ALA A 73 -6.84 10.83 -10.62
N ALA A 74 -8.00 10.26 -10.27
CA ALA A 74 -9.29 10.80 -10.67
C ALA A 74 -9.52 12.21 -10.08
N GLY A 75 -9.26 12.39 -8.78
CA GLY A 75 -9.40 13.68 -8.10
C GLY A 75 -8.47 14.76 -8.66
N VAL A 76 -7.20 14.40 -8.89
CA VAL A 76 -6.22 15.28 -9.54
C VAL A 76 -6.62 15.60 -10.98
N GLY A 77 -7.12 14.63 -11.75
CA GLY A 77 -7.58 14.82 -13.11
C GLY A 77 -8.74 15.82 -13.21
N VAL A 78 -9.79 15.63 -12.40
CA VAL A 78 -10.94 16.55 -12.33
C VAL A 78 -10.48 17.97 -12.00
N GLN A 79 -9.56 18.11 -11.06
CA GLN A 79 -9.09 19.42 -10.63
C GLN A 79 -8.09 20.04 -11.61
N ALA A 80 -7.32 19.23 -12.33
CA ALA A 80 -6.41 19.69 -13.39
C ALA A 80 -7.20 20.28 -14.56
N VAL A 81 -8.30 19.63 -14.99
CA VAL A 81 -9.18 20.18 -16.03
C VAL A 81 -9.77 21.52 -15.60
N LYS A 82 -10.19 21.65 -14.33
CA LYS A 82 -10.75 22.91 -13.81
C LYS A 82 -9.76 24.07 -13.81
N VAL A 83 -8.46 23.81 -13.61
CA VAL A 83 -7.46 24.89 -13.47
C VAL A 83 -6.70 25.16 -14.77
N PHE A 84 -6.38 24.12 -15.54
CA PHE A 84 -5.54 24.25 -16.74
C PHE A 84 -6.33 24.10 -18.04
N GLY A 85 -7.61 23.74 -17.97
CA GLY A 85 -8.47 23.51 -19.12
C GLY A 85 -8.34 22.10 -19.71
N ALA A 86 -9.28 21.75 -20.60
CA ALA A 86 -9.34 20.41 -21.18
C ALA A 86 -8.14 20.09 -22.11
N ALA A 87 -7.58 21.10 -22.78
CA ALA A 87 -6.48 20.93 -23.73
C ALA A 87 -5.19 20.41 -23.07
N SER A 88 -4.97 20.69 -21.78
CA SER A 88 -3.80 20.21 -21.03
C SER A 88 -4.00 18.85 -20.36
N PHE A 89 -5.21 18.28 -20.37
CA PHE A 89 -5.54 17.06 -19.62
C PHE A 89 -4.63 15.87 -20.00
N GLY A 90 -4.39 15.65 -21.29
CA GLY A 90 -3.57 14.53 -21.77
C GLY A 90 -2.12 14.62 -21.27
N ILE A 91 -1.49 15.79 -21.40
CA ILE A 91 -0.11 16.02 -20.95
C ILE A 91 0.00 15.88 -19.43
N VAL A 92 -0.95 16.47 -18.70
CA VAL A 92 -0.99 16.37 -17.22
C VAL A 92 -1.16 14.92 -16.78
N SER A 93 -2.01 14.13 -17.45
CA SER A 93 -2.22 12.72 -17.12
C SER A 93 -0.96 11.89 -17.34
N VAL A 94 -0.22 12.10 -18.44
CA VAL A 94 1.03 11.36 -18.69
C VAL A 94 2.08 11.69 -17.64
N ILE A 95 2.28 12.99 -17.35
CA ILE A 95 3.23 13.43 -16.32
C ILE A 95 2.84 12.87 -14.96
N LEU A 96 1.55 12.93 -14.61
CA LEU A 96 1.03 12.41 -13.35
C LEU A 96 1.28 10.90 -13.22
N THR A 97 1.02 10.11 -14.26
CA THR A 97 1.25 8.66 -14.24
C THR A 97 2.73 8.34 -14.01
N VAL A 98 3.64 9.04 -14.69
CA VAL A 98 5.09 8.84 -14.49
C VAL A 98 5.49 9.21 -13.05
N LEU A 99 5.01 10.34 -12.53
CA LEU A 99 5.29 10.77 -11.16
C LEU A 99 4.78 9.74 -10.15
N ILE A 100 3.56 9.27 -10.34
CA ILE A 100 2.96 8.24 -9.50
C ILE A 100 3.83 6.96 -9.52
N LEU A 101 4.15 6.40 -10.69
CA LEU A 101 4.96 5.18 -10.76
C LEU A 101 6.34 5.34 -10.10
N VAL A 102 7.05 6.42 -10.42
CA VAL A 102 8.43 6.60 -9.92
C VAL A 102 8.44 6.92 -8.42
N ILE A 103 7.65 7.90 -7.99
CA ILE A 103 7.71 8.43 -6.63
C ILE A 103 7.00 7.52 -5.64
N THR A 104 5.91 6.87 -6.05
CA THR A 104 5.08 6.10 -5.12
C THR A 104 5.30 4.59 -5.19
N GLU A 105 5.82 4.06 -6.30
CA GLU A 105 6.07 2.62 -6.42
C GLU A 105 7.58 2.30 -6.49
N ILE A 106 8.33 2.85 -7.44
CA ILE A 106 9.71 2.41 -7.69
C ILE A 106 10.64 2.82 -6.54
N ILE A 107 10.69 4.11 -6.22
CA ILE A 107 11.55 4.64 -5.15
C ILE A 107 11.20 4.01 -3.80
N PRO A 108 9.92 3.96 -3.37
CA PRO A 108 9.60 3.52 -2.02
C PRO A 108 9.75 2.01 -1.86
N LYS A 109 9.49 1.23 -2.92
CA LYS A 109 9.80 -0.22 -2.91
C LYS A 109 11.29 -0.47 -2.75
N THR A 110 12.12 0.32 -3.44
CA THR A 110 13.58 0.25 -3.30
C THR A 110 14.03 0.58 -1.88
N ILE A 111 13.49 1.65 -1.28
CA ILE A 111 13.79 2.03 0.11
C ILE A 111 13.34 0.94 1.09
N GLY A 112 12.10 0.46 0.95
CA GLY A 112 11.55 -0.58 1.82
C GLY A 112 12.35 -1.88 1.77
N ALA A 113 12.81 -2.28 0.58
CA ALA A 113 13.64 -3.47 0.39
C ALA A 113 15.08 -3.29 0.89
N SER A 114 15.65 -2.08 0.84
CA SER A 114 17.02 -1.82 1.30
C SER A 114 17.10 -1.61 2.83
N TYR A 115 16.11 -0.93 3.40
CA TYR A 115 16.11 -0.50 4.81
C TYR A 115 15.11 -1.29 5.68
N TRP A 116 14.69 -2.48 5.25
CA TRP A 116 13.67 -3.30 5.93
C TRP A 116 13.93 -3.52 7.43
N ARG A 117 15.19 -3.60 7.87
CA ARG A 117 15.55 -3.78 9.29
C ARG A 117 15.03 -2.65 10.15
N ASN A 118 15.32 -1.41 9.75
CA ASN A 118 14.98 -0.20 10.50
C ASN A 118 13.48 0.11 10.37
N LEU A 119 12.88 -0.20 9.23
CA LEU A 119 11.47 0.06 8.98
C LEU A 119 10.54 -1.02 9.51
N SER A 120 11.03 -2.23 9.82
CA SER A 120 10.22 -3.37 10.25
C SER A 120 9.20 -3.04 11.33
N MET A 121 9.62 -2.39 12.41
CA MET A 121 8.73 -2.03 13.52
C MET A 121 7.65 -1.03 13.09
N ILE A 122 8.02 0.00 12.33
CA ILE A 122 7.09 1.03 11.84
C ILE A 122 6.10 0.40 10.85
N SER A 123 6.59 -0.41 9.92
CA SER A 123 5.79 -1.12 8.94
C SER A 123 4.76 -2.03 9.58
N TYR A 124 5.09 -2.74 10.67
CA TYR A 124 4.11 -3.54 11.41
C TYR A 124 2.88 -2.72 11.83
N PHE A 125 3.08 -1.56 12.46
CA PHE A 125 1.98 -0.72 12.91
C PHE A 125 1.17 -0.15 11.75
N ILE A 126 1.85 0.27 10.68
CA ILE A 126 1.18 0.79 9.48
C ILE A 126 0.34 -0.31 8.84
N ILE A 127 0.88 -1.52 8.64
CA ILE A 127 0.16 -2.67 8.07
C ILE A 127 -1.06 -3.02 8.91
N LYS A 128 -0.93 -3.01 10.24
CA LYS A 128 -2.07 -3.26 11.14
C LYS A 128 -3.17 -2.20 10.97
N GLY A 129 -2.79 -0.92 10.82
CA GLY A 129 -3.72 0.16 10.50
C GLY A 129 -4.39 -0.01 9.13
N MET A 130 -3.62 -0.41 8.10
CA MET A 130 -4.14 -0.69 6.76
C MET A 130 -5.14 -1.84 6.77
N ILE A 131 -4.86 -2.94 7.49
CA ILE A 131 -5.79 -4.06 7.65
C ILE A 131 -7.07 -3.61 8.34
N PHE A 132 -6.97 -2.77 9.37
CA PHE A 132 -8.14 -2.25 10.06
C PHE A 132 -9.00 -1.36 9.15
N LEU A 133 -8.36 -0.45 8.41
CA LEU A 133 -9.05 0.46 7.49
C LEU A 133 -9.72 -0.29 6.32
N THR A 134 -9.02 -1.30 5.79
CA THR A 134 -9.51 -2.11 4.66
C THR A 134 -10.31 -3.33 5.10
N TYR A 135 -10.53 -3.54 6.40
CA TYR A 135 -11.26 -4.69 6.95
C TYR A 135 -12.61 -4.98 6.25
N PRO A 136 -13.48 -3.99 5.94
CA PRO A 136 -14.71 -4.27 5.20
C PRO A 136 -14.44 -4.78 3.76
N LEU A 137 -13.45 -4.22 3.07
CA LEU A 137 -13.05 -4.64 1.72
C LEU A 137 -12.37 -6.00 1.70
N VAL A 138 -11.43 -6.25 2.62
CA VAL A 138 -10.66 -7.49 2.71
C VAL A 138 -11.57 -8.67 3.05
N THR A 139 -12.54 -8.48 3.96
CA THR A 139 -13.52 -9.52 4.30
C THR A 139 -14.35 -9.93 3.08
N MET A 140 -14.81 -8.96 2.28
CA MET A 140 -15.50 -9.26 1.03
C MET A 140 -14.62 -10.02 0.05
N SER A 141 -13.35 -9.61 -0.13
CA SER A 141 -12.42 -10.31 -1.02
C SER A 141 -12.17 -11.75 -0.60
N VAL A 142 -11.99 -12.02 0.70
CA VAL A 142 -11.80 -13.39 1.22
C VAL A 142 -13.05 -14.24 1.02
N ILE A 143 -14.25 -13.67 1.19
CA ILE A 143 -15.51 -14.38 0.92
C ILE A 143 -15.58 -14.78 -0.56
N ILE A 144 -15.28 -13.85 -1.47
CA ILE A 144 -15.29 -14.12 -2.92
C ILE A 144 -14.26 -15.20 -3.27
N THR A 145 -13.02 -15.08 -2.78
CA THR A 145 -11.97 -16.09 -3.01
C THR A 145 -12.38 -17.46 -2.47
N ARG A 146 -13.01 -17.52 -1.29
CA ARG A 146 -13.53 -18.78 -0.73
C ARG A 146 -14.68 -19.35 -1.54
N MET A 147 -15.59 -18.53 -2.06
CA MET A 147 -16.69 -18.99 -2.92
C MET A 147 -16.16 -19.57 -4.24
N ILE A 148 -15.17 -18.93 -4.85
CA ILE A 148 -14.54 -19.42 -6.09
C ILE A 148 -13.74 -20.70 -5.83
N SER A 149 -12.91 -20.73 -4.78
CA SER A 149 -12.10 -21.90 -4.45
C SER A 149 -12.93 -23.10 -4.01
N LYS A 150 -14.13 -22.89 -3.45
CA LYS A 150 -15.07 -23.96 -3.10
C LYS A 150 -15.68 -24.61 -4.34
N ASN A 151 -15.82 -23.88 -5.45
CA ASN A 151 -16.43 -24.36 -6.69
C ASN A 151 -15.49 -25.19 -7.58
N ASN A 152 -14.23 -25.38 -7.17
CA ASN A 152 -13.25 -26.20 -7.91
C ASN A 152 -13.04 -27.60 -7.30
N ASN A 153 -13.83 -27.97 -6.28
CA ASN A 153 -13.74 -29.26 -5.59
C ASN A 153 -15.03 -30.10 -5.70
N ASP A 154 -15.95 -29.74 -6.59
CA ASP A 154 -17.13 -30.52 -6.99
C ASP A 154 -17.03 -30.85 -8.49
#